data_AF-A0A231NUE2-F1
#
_entry.id   AF-A0A231NUE2-F1
#
_cell.length_a   1.000
_cell.length_b   1.000
_cell.length_c   1.000
_cell.angle_alpha   90.00
_cell.angle_beta   90.00
_cell.angle_gamma   90.00
#
_symmetry.space_group_name_H-M   'P 1'
#
loop_
_entity.id
_entity.type
_entity.pdbx_description
1 polymer ?
#
loop_
_entity_poly.entity_id
_entity_poly.type
_entity_poly.pdbx_seq_one_letter_code
_entity_poly.pdbx_strand_id
1 'polypeptide(L)'
;MGKYGKGLGKEFALAVLQGEVPEVFNTEELRRFIKKRGWNPPETYVNVLLANSASTTHSKNYPNYFKSIGDGKYMLSDEIQSLL
;
A
#
# COMPACT_ATOMS: atom_id res chain seq x y z
N MET A 1 -5.41 14.55 -10.40
CA MET A 1 -5.75 13.11 -10.51
C MET A 1 -4.49 12.32 -10.25
N GLY A 2 -4.45 11.42 -9.26
CA GLY A 2 -3.28 10.57 -9.05
C GLY A 2 -3.11 9.62 -10.24
N LYS A 3 -1.87 9.18 -10.53
CA LYS A 3 -1.61 8.24 -11.64
C LYS A 3 -2.39 6.91 -11.50
N TYR A 4 -2.81 6.56 -10.29
CA TYR A 4 -3.58 5.36 -9.95
C TYR A 4 -4.68 5.73 -8.95
N GLY A 5 -5.82 6.23 -9.44
CA GLY A 5 -6.92 6.74 -8.59
C GLY A 5 -6.50 7.94 -7.74
N LYS A 6 -6.64 7.81 -6.41
CA LYS A 6 -6.17 8.80 -5.41
C LYS A 6 -4.67 8.64 -5.07
N GLY A 7 -4.00 7.63 -5.62
CA GLY A 7 -2.61 7.26 -5.35
C GLY A 7 -2.52 5.78 -4.93
N LEU A 8 -1.56 5.04 -5.49
CA LEU A 8 -1.53 3.57 -5.39
C LEU A 8 -1.49 3.07 -3.94
N GLY A 9 -0.66 3.66 -3.08
CA GLY A 9 -0.59 3.29 -1.66
C GLY A 9 -1.92 3.53 -0.92
N LYS A 10 -2.58 4.66 -1.19
CA LYS A 10 -3.86 5.01 -0.57
C LYS A 10 -4.99 4.08 -1.02
N GLU A 11 -5.06 3.82 -2.33
CA GLU A 11 -6.06 2.91 -2.91
C GLU A 11 -5.87 1.48 -2.38
N PHE A 12 -4.63 1.04 -2.22
CA PHE A 12 -4.34 -0.27 -1.64
C PHE A 12 -4.70 -0.33 -0.14
N ALA A 13 -4.38 0.71 0.63
CA ALA A 13 -4.77 0.79 2.04
C ALA A 13 -6.30 0.73 2.23
N LEU A 14 -7.06 1.44 1.38
CA LEU A 14 -8.52 1.38 1.37
C LEU A 14 -9.04 -0.02 1.03
N ALA A 15 -8.41 -0.71 0.07
CA ALA A 15 -8.80 -2.07 -0.30
C ALA A 15 -8.58 -3.07 0.83
N VAL A 16 -7.51 -2.91 1.63
CA VAL A 16 -7.29 -3.71 2.85
C VAL A 16 -8.38 -3.39 3.88
N LEU A 17 -8.65 -2.11 4.14
CA LEU A 17 -9.67 -1.69 5.12
C LEU A 17 -11.08 -2.19 4.77
N GLN A 18 -11.41 -2.27 3.49
CA GLN A 18 -12.70 -2.75 3.00
C GLN A 18 -12.78 -4.29 2.91
N GLY A 19 -11.71 -5.01 3.25
CA GLY A 19 -11.65 -6.47 3.17
C GLY A 19 -11.51 -7.04 1.76
N GLU A 20 -11.19 -6.20 0.76
CA GLU A 20 -10.88 -6.67 -0.61
C GLU A 20 -9.49 -7.31 -0.69
N VAL A 21 -8.56 -6.84 0.12
CA VAL A 21 -7.21 -7.39 0.30
C VAL A 21 -7.10 -7.93 1.73
N PRO A 22 -6.42 -9.07 1.97
CA PRO A 22 -6.23 -9.58 3.33
C PRO A 22 -5.55 -8.57 4.26
N GLU A 23 -5.89 -8.59 5.55
CA GLU A 23 -5.30 -7.69 6.56
C GLU A 23 -3.78 -7.81 6.68
N VAL A 24 -3.26 -9.02 6.47
CA VAL A 24 -1.83 -9.31 6.33
C VAL A 24 -1.54 -9.55 4.85
N PHE A 25 -0.69 -8.73 4.26
CA PHE A 25 -0.44 -8.72 2.82
C PHE A 25 1.04 -8.59 2.50
N ASN A 26 1.38 -8.80 1.23
CA ASN A 26 2.73 -8.69 0.69
C ASN A 26 2.68 -8.09 -0.74
N THR A 27 3.83 -8.07 -1.42
CA THR A 27 3.94 -7.53 -2.79
C THR A 27 3.14 -8.33 -3.82
N GLU A 28 2.88 -9.62 -3.59
CA GLU A 28 2.01 -10.41 -4.47
C GLU A 28 0.57 -9.92 -4.42
N GLU A 29 0.08 -9.60 -3.22
CA GLU A 29 -1.30 -9.13 -3.02
C GLU A 29 -1.48 -7.74 -3.63
N LEU A 30 -0.44 -6.91 -3.54
CA LEU A 30 -0.35 -5.63 -4.26
C LEU A 30 -0.42 -5.84 -5.78
N ARG A 31 0.34 -6.79 -6.35
CA ARG A 31 0.29 -7.08 -7.80
C ARG A 31 -1.08 -7.56 -8.24
N ARG A 32 -1.73 -8.44 -7.46
CA ARG A 32 -3.10 -8.91 -7.76
C ARG A 32 -4.09 -7.75 -7.76
N PHE A 33 -4.00 -6.86 -6.77
CA PHE A 33 -4.82 -5.66 -6.69
C PHE A 33 -4.63 -4.73 -7.90
N ILE A 34 -3.38 -4.41 -8.25
CA ILE A 34 -3.02 -3.60 -9.43
C ILE A 34 -3.63 -4.19 -10.70
N LYS A 35 -3.48 -5.49 -10.91
CA LYS A 35 -4.04 -6.21 -12.05
C LYS A 35 -5.56 -6.15 -12.08
N LYS A 36 -6.23 -6.35 -10.94
CA LYS A 36 -7.70 -6.26 -10.83
C LYS A 36 -8.21 -4.85 -11.15
N ARG A 37 -7.44 -3.82 -10.85
CA ARG A 37 -7.75 -2.41 -11.17
C ARG A 37 -7.40 -2.01 -12.61
N GLY A 38 -6.75 -2.88 -13.39
CA GLY A 38 -6.32 -2.57 -14.76
C GLY A 38 -5.19 -1.54 -14.83
N TRP A 39 -4.42 -1.37 -13.75
CA TRP A 39 -3.31 -0.43 -13.69
C TRP A 39 -1.99 -1.07 -14.14
N ASN A 40 -1.08 -0.25 -14.66
CA ASN A 40 0.23 -0.71 -15.14
C ASN A 40 1.39 0.18 -14.61
N PRO A 41 1.64 0.21 -13.29
CA PRO A 41 2.80 0.88 -12.72
C PRO A 41 4.12 0.21 -13.11
N PRO A 42 5.24 0.96 -13.16
CA PRO A 42 6.57 0.35 -13.30
C PRO A 42 6.84 -0.65 -12.17
N GLU A 43 7.39 -1.83 -12.50
CA GLU A 43 7.64 -2.88 -11.51
C GLU A 43 8.61 -2.42 -10.41
N THR A 44 9.57 -1.54 -10.74
CA THR A 44 10.46 -0.91 -9.77
C THR A 44 9.68 -0.11 -8.72
N TYR A 45 8.58 0.54 -9.10
CA TYR A 45 7.71 1.25 -8.16
C TYR A 45 6.91 0.27 -7.29
N VAL A 46 6.39 -0.81 -7.88
CA VAL A 46 5.63 -1.85 -7.15
C VAL A 46 6.51 -2.50 -6.07
N ASN A 47 7.75 -2.84 -6.42
CA ASN A 47 8.71 -3.51 -5.52
C ASN A 47 9.06 -2.67 -4.28
N VAL A 48 9.06 -1.35 -4.38
CA VAL A 48 9.43 -0.45 -3.28
C VAL A 48 8.23 0.16 -2.57
N LEU A 49 7.01 0.06 -3.13
CA LEU A 49 5.83 0.76 -2.60
C LEU A 49 5.57 0.45 -1.13
N LEU A 50 5.52 -0.84 -0.77
CA LEU A 50 5.16 -1.26 0.59
C LEU A 50 6.21 -0.81 1.61
N ALA A 51 7.49 -1.00 1.30
CA ALA A 51 8.59 -0.58 2.15
C ALA A 51 8.62 0.95 2.31
N ASN A 52 8.45 1.71 1.21
CA ASN A 52 8.44 3.17 1.25
C ASN A 52 7.23 3.71 2.03
N SER A 53 6.07 3.06 1.90
CA SER A 53 4.84 3.43 2.60
C SER A 53 4.77 2.89 4.03
N ALA A 54 5.79 2.16 4.48
CA ALA A 54 5.96 1.71 5.86
C ALA A 54 7.09 2.45 6.60
N SER A 55 7.85 3.28 5.88
CA SER A 55 9.02 3.97 6.44
C SER A 55 8.62 5.30 7.06
N THR A 56 9.01 5.49 8.32
CA THR A 56 8.86 6.76 9.05
C THR A 56 9.94 7.79 8.70
N THR A 57 10.99 7.39 7.97
CA THR A 57 12.10 8.28 7.57
C THR A 57 11.94 8.83 6.16
N HIS A 58 11.05 8.25 5.36
CA HIS A 58 10.66 8.84 4.08
C HIS A 58 9.80 10.08 4.36
N SER A 59 10.23 11.22 3.80
CA SER A 59 9.56 12.55 3.75
C SER A 59 8.27 12.70 4.57
N LYS A 60 8.20 13.71 5.44
CA LYS A 60 7.02 14.08 6.25
C LYS A 60 5.68 14.15 5.50
N ASN A 61 5.71 14.20 4.16
CA ASN A 61 4.56 14.28 3.28
C ASN A 61 4.09 12.91 2.74
N TYR A 62 4.81 11.82 2.98
CA TYR A 62 4.40 10.48 2.57
C TYR A 62 3.58 9.84 3.70
N PRO A 63 2.28 9.60 3.51
CA PRO A 63 1.48 8.99 4.56
C PRO A 63 1.98 7.56 4.80
N ASN A 64 2.23 7.25 6.07
CA ASN A 64 2.70 5.94 6.49
C ASN A 64 1.51 4.97 6.48
N TYR A 65 1.18 4.43 5.30
CA TYR A 65 0.02 3.55 5.11
C TYR A 65 0.14 2.20 5.81
N PHE A 66 1.37 1.71 5.92
CA PHE A 66 1.63 0.32 6.26
C PHE A 66 2.61 0.19 7.42
N LYS A 67 2.66 -1.00 7.99
CA LYS A 67 3.64 -1.41 8.99
C LYS A 67 4.22 -2.75 8.57
N SER A 68 5.54 -2.85 8.50
CA SER A 68 6.21 -4.13 8.29
C SER A 68 6.07 -5.00 9.54
N ILE A 69 5.70 -6.27 9.35
CA ILE A 69 5.61 -7.26 10.43
C ILE A 69 6.69 -8.35 10.30
N GLY A 70 7.64 -8.20 9.37
CA GLY A 70 8.68 -9.19 9.07
C GLY A 70 8.36 -10.07 7.85
N ASP A 71 9.36 -10.80 7.37
CA ASP A 71 9.24 -11.79 6.28
C ASP A 71 8.56 -11.29 5.00
N GLY A 72 8.75 -10.01 4.66
CA GLY A 72 8.12 -9.39 3.48
C GLY A 72 6.61 -9.18 3.61
N LYS A 73 6.06 -9.28 4.83
CA LYS A 73 4.65 -9.06 5.14
C LYS A 73 4.40 -7.71 5.81
N TYR A 74 3.21 -7.19 5.58
CA TYR A 74 2.77 -5.88 6.01
C TYR A 74 1.33 -5.92 6.50
N MET A 75 0.96 -4.92 7.29
CA MET A 75 -0.41 -4.61 7.71
C MET A 75 -0.66 -3.11 7.58
N LEU A 76 -1.90 -2.66 7.74
CA LEU A 76 -2.18 -1.22 7.89
C LEU A 76 -1.47 -0.65 9.13
N SER A 77 -1.01 0.60 9.04
CA SER A 77 -0.48 1.31 10.20
C SER A 77 -1.62 1.76 11.12
N ASP A 78 -1.31 1.89 12.41
CA ASP A 78 -2.28 2.36 13.42
C ASP A 78 -2.73 3.81 13.16
N GLU A 79 -1.87 4.63 12.54
CA GLU A 79 -2.16 6.03 12.18
C GLU A 79 -3.31 6.13 11.15
N ILE A 80 -3.42 5.15 10.26
CA ILE A 80 -4.32 5.19 9.10
C ILE A 80 -5.73 4.69 9.42
N GLN A 81 -5.87 3.80 10.41
CA GLN A 81 -7.19 3.35 10.86
C GLN A 81 -8.08 4.51 11.36
N SER A 82 -7.49 5.65 11.71
CA SER A 82 -8.20 6.86 12.14
C SER A 82 -8.47 7.88 11.02
N LEU A 83 -7.90 7.69 9.82
CA LEU A 83 -7.82 8.72 8.75
C LEU A 83 -8.45 8.29 7.41
N LEU A 84 -8.87 7.04 7.25
CA LEU A 84 -9.55 6.50 6.07
C LEU A 84 -10.99 6.10 6.39
#